data_AF-A0A5J9VN21-F1
#
_entry.id   AF-A0A5J9VN21-F1
#
_cell.length_a   1.000
_cell.length_b   1.000
_cell.length_c   1.000
_cell.angle_alpha   90.00
_cell.angle_beta   90.00
_cell.angle_gamma   90.00
#
_symmetry.space_group_name_H-M   'P 1'
#
loop_
_entity.id
_entity.type
_entity.pdbx_description
1 polymer ?
#
loop_
_entity_poly.entity_id
_entity_poly.type
_entity_poly.pdbx_seq_one_letter_code
_entity_poly.pdbx_strand_id
1 'polypeptide(L)'
;MAMAAGSQVEDMMKPTAKSIVEETIMPHLLNMYGACATARDFEIYAPNAKYDDPLMRAHGVKQIKSAFYTLPKVFGESRIVEYTITQEKQIGPGRTEVLIDNKQFYKILGKPVDLASLITLEIQEDGKVVRHEDWWNKKPLKNRDTVGFPLLGRLAFAARRAAMLLTHAIMGCGKDPVSK
;
A
#
# COMPACT_ATOMS: atom_id res chain seq x y z
N MET A 1 42.01 38.00 21.93
CA MET A 1 42.42 36.62 21.56
C MET A 1 41.24 35.72 21.88
N ALA A 2 40.73 35.04 20.86
CA ALA A 2 39.50 34.25 20.87
C ALA A 2 39.61 32.98 21.72
N MET A 3 38.48 32.43 22.16
CA MET A 3 38.00 31.10 21.79
C MET A 3 36.54 30.93 22.25
N ALA A 4 35.69 30.54 21.31
CA ALA A 4 34.31 30.14 21.50
C ALA A 4 34.20 28.61 21.66
N ALA A 5 33.23 28.15 22.44
CA ALA A 5 32.66 26.80 22.42
C ALA A 5 31.36 26.86 23.26
N GLY A 6 30.18 26.39 22.86
CA GLY A 6 29.72 25.69 21.67
C GLY A 6 28.18 25.63 21.75
N SER A 7 27.56 25.47 20.59
CA SER A 7 26.12 25.46 20.28
C SER A 7 25.31 24.46 21.14
N GLN A 8 24.09 24.75 21.59
CA GLN A 8 22.81 24.57 20.86
C GLN A 8 22.82 23.26 20.05
N VAL A 9 21.91 22.28 20.19
CA VAL A 9 20.49 22.29 20.54
C VAL A 9 20.11 20.84 20.83
N GLU A 10 19.44 20.57 21.96
CA GLU A 10 18.63 19.35 22.12
C GLU A 10 17.37 19.54 21.26
N ASP A 11 17.34 18.91 20.09
CA ASP A 11 16.14 18.88 19.25
C ASP A 11 15.12 17.93 19.89
N MET A 12 14.38 18.50 20.82
CA MET A 12 13.26 17.89 21.49
C MET A 12 12.15 17.70 20.45
N MET A 13 12.01 16.45 19.99
CA MET A 13 10.98 15.96 19.08
C MET A 13 9.60 16.48 19.49
N LYS A 14 9.18 17.60 18.91
CA LYS A 14 7.82 18.11 19.01
C LYS A 14 6.90 17.09 18.35
N PRO A 15 5.70 16.80 18.91
CA PRO A 15 4.70 16.03 18.20
C PRO A 15 4.35 16.81 16.93
N THR A 16 4.85 16.31 15.81
CA THR A 16 4.63 16.90 14.49
C THR A 16 3.14 16.74 14.21
N ALA A 17 2.49 17.82 13.77
CA ALA A 17 1.12 17.73 13.30
C ALA A 17 1.04 16.56 12.30
N LYS A 18 0.09 15.65 12.49
CA LYS A 18 -0.08 14.48 11.64
C LYS A 18 -0.24 14.94 10.20
N SER A 19 0.42 14.24 9.27
CA SER A 19 0.31 14.62 7.88
C SER A 19 -1.11 14.38 7.39
N ILE A 20 -1.53 15.11 6.35
CA ILE A 20 -2.84 14.90 5.71
C ILE A 20 -2.99 13.44 5.27
N VAL A 21 -1.91 12.78 4.87
CA VAL A 21 -1.88 11.37 4.51
C VAL A 21 -2.20 10.48 5.70
N GLU A 22 -1.60 10.77 6.86
CA GLU A 22 -1.87 10.04 8.10
C GLU A 22 -3.33 10.20 8.55
N GLU A 23 -3.92 11.37 8.37
CA GLU A 23 -5.29 11.63 8.81
C GLU A 23 -6.35 11.12 7.84
N THR A 24 -6.08 11.16 6.53
CA THR A 24 -7.10 10.91 5.49
C THR A 24 -6.95 9.57 4.79
N ILE A 25 -5.73 9.03 4.64
CA ILE A 25 -5.48 7.81 3.86
C ILE A 25 -5.22 6.62 4.76
N MET A 26 -4.41 6.80 5.81
CA MET A 26 -4.03 5.68 6.68
C MET A 26 -5.22 4.96 7.33
N PRO A 27 -6.29 5.61 7.83
CA PRO A 27 -7.42 4.88 8.40
C PRO A 27 -8.05 3.89 7.42
N HIS A 28 -8.16 4.28 6.16
CA HIS A 28 -8.70 3.42 5.10
C HIS A 28 -7.75 2.27 4.75
N LEU A 29 -6.43 2.53 4.69
CA LEU A 29 -5.44 1.47 4.51
C LEU A 29 -5.43 0.47 5.66
N LEU A 30 -5.53 0.94 6.91
CA LEU A 30 -5.60 0.09 8.09
C LEU A 30 -6.82 -0.83 8.03
N ASN A 31 -7.99 -0.33 7.61
CA ASN A 31 -9.19 -1.16 7.41
C ASN A 31 -8.99 -2.19 6.30
N MET A 32 -8.39 -1.77 5.19
CA MET A 32 -8.12 -2.63 4.04
C MET A 32 -7.19 -3.79 4.36
N TYR A 33 -6.01 -3.49 4.91
CA TYR A 33 -5.05 -4.51 5.36
C TYR A 33 -5.52 -5.24 6.63
N GLY A 34 -6.48 -4.66 7.36
CA GLY A 34 -7.18 -5.24 8.51
C GLY A 34 -8.26 -6.26 8.16
N ALA A 35 -8.46 -6.56 6.87
CA ALA A 35 -9.53 -7.43 6.37
C ALA A 35 -10.96 -6.99 6.77
N CYS A 36 -11.15 -5.69 7.06
CA CYS A 36 -12.43 -5.09 7.42
C CYS A 36 -12.83 -3.93 6.48
N ALA A 37 -12.32 -3.93 5.25
CA ALA A 37 -12.63 -2.93 4.23
C ALA A 37 -14.13 -2.80 3.98
N THR A 38 -14.58 -1.57 3.85
CA THR A 38 -15.92 -1.16 3.41
C THR A 38 -15.84 -0.47 2.05
N ALA A 39 -16.98 -0.22 1.41
CA ALA A 39 -17.01 0.50 0.14
C ALA A 39 -16.35 1.89 0.22
N ARG A 40 -16.47 2.55 1.38
CA ARG A 40 -15.94 3.88 1.65
C ARG A 40 -14.41 3.91 1.66
N ASP A 41 -13.77 2.84 2.12
CA ASP A 41 -12.30 2.79 2.19
C ASP A 41 -11.65 2.85 0.82
N PHE A 42 -12.38 2.51 -0.25
CA PHE A 42 -11.89 2.60 -1.62
C PHE A 42 -12.11 3.96 -2.27
N GLU A 43 -12.80 4.90 -1.62
CA GLU A 43 -13.03 6.25 -2.14
C GLU A 43 -11.74 7.08 -2.19
N ILE A 44 -10.68 6.67 -1.47
CA ILE A 44 -9.35 7.28 -1.56
C ILE A 44 -8.71 7.10 -2.93
N TYR A 45 -9.15 6.13 -3.74
CA TYR A 45 -8.55 5.82 -5.03
C TYR A 45 -9.17 6.63 -6.17
N ALA A 46 -8.35 7.01 -7.13
CA ALA A 46 -8.82 7.48 -8.42
C ALA A 46 -9.49 6.33 -9.20
N PRO A 47 -10.47 6.60 -10.09
CA PRO A 47 -11.21 5.55 -10.81
C PRO A 47 -10.32 4.54 -11.57
N ASN A 48 -9.19 5.01 -12.10
CA ASN A 48 -8.21 4.24 -12.87
C ASN A 48 -6.93 3.91 -12.08
N ALA A 49 -6.98 3.99 -10.74
CA ALA A 49 -5.84 3.70 -9.88
C ALA A 49 -5.27 2.30 -10.12
N LYS A 50 -3.96 2.15 -9.91
CA LYS A 50 -3.25 0.89 -10.04
C LYS A 50 -2.79 0.40 -8.67
N TYR A 51 -3.06 -0.86 -8.39
CA TYR A 51 -2.51 -1.55 -7.23
C TYR A 51 -1.61 -2.69 -7.69
N ASP A 52 -0.46 -2.81 -7.06
CA ASP A 52 0.59 -3.75 -7.46
C ASP A 52 1.24 -4.36 -6.20
N ASP A 53 1.19 -5.68 -6.09
CA ASP A 53 1.86 -6.46 -5.05
C ASP A 53 2.65 -7.64 -5.70
N PRO A 54 3.36 -8.48 -4.93
CA PRO A 54 4.12 -9.61 -5.49
C PRO A 54 3.27 -10.71 -6.14
N LEU A 55 1.98 -10.78 -5.82
CA LEU A 55 1.02 -11.79 -6.27
C LEU A 55 0.07 -11.26 -7.35
N MET A 56 -0.28 -9.97 -7.32
CA MET A 56 -1.36 -9.39 -8.10
C MET A 56 -1.01 -8.01 -8.65
N ARG A 57 -1.65 -7.70 -9.77
CA ARG A 57 -1.67 -6.36 -10.36
C ARG A 57 -3.10 -6.01 -10.71
N ALA A 58 -3.69 -5.04 -10.03
CA ALA A 58 -5.06 -4.58 -10.21
C ALA A 58 -5.11 -3.21 -10.89
N HIS A 59 -6.02 -3.07 -11.85
CA HIS A 59 -6.25 -1.85 -12.62
C HIS A 59 -7.70 -1.39 -12.40
N GLY A 60 -7.85 -0.21 -11.84
CA GLY A 60 -9.14 0.40 -11.48
C GLY A 60 -9.70 -0.10 -10.16
N VAL A 61 -10.54 0.74 -9.55
CA VAL A 61 -11.06 0.55 -8.18
C VAL A 61 -11.78 -0.79 -8.00
N LYS A 62 -12.50 -1.28 -9.02
CA LYS A 62 -13.21 -2.57 -8.94
C LYS A 62 -12.26 -3.77 -8.74
N GLN A 63 -11.09 -3.72 -9.38
CA GLN A 63 -10.09 -4.78 -9.22
C GLN A 63 -9.40 -4.65 -7.85
N ILE A 64 -9.12 -3.43 -7.41
CA ILE A 64 -8.57 -3.14 -6.08
C ILE A 64 -9.51 -3.67 -5.00
N LYS A 65 -10.81 -3.36 -5.08
CA LYS A 65 -11.86 -3.92 -4.21
C LYS A 65 -11.78 -5.44 -4.13
N SER A 66 -11.66 -6.10 -5.27
CA SER A 66 -11.60 -7.57 -5.31
C SER A 66 -10.36 -8.12 -4.62
N ALA A 67 -9.21 -7.47 -4.77
CA ALA A 67 -7.98 -7.88 -4.09
C ALA A 67 -8.15 -7.82 -2.56
N PHE A 68 -8.62 -6.68 -2.03
CA PHE A 68 -8.76 -6.49 -0.59
C PHE A 68 -9.93 -7.26 0.03
N TYR A 69 -11.06 -7.40 -0.68
CA TYR A 69 -12.17 -8.26 -0.21
C TYR A 69 -11.84 -9.75 -0.21
N THR A 70 -10.75 -10.16 -0.87
CA THR A 70 -10.27 -11.54 -0.81
C THR A 70 -9.53 -11.83 0.50
N LEU A 71 -8.92 -10.82 1.15
CA LEU A 71 -8.15 -10.99 2.38
C LEU A 71 -8.92 -11.75 3.48
N PRO A 72 -10.13 -11.35 3.91
CA PRO A 72 -10.87 -12.08 4.95
C PRO A 72 -11.30 -13.51 4.56
N LYS A 73 -11.25 -13.86 3.26
CA LYS A 73 -11.58 -15.21 2.79
C LYS A 73 -10.37 -16.16 2.81
N VAL A 74 -9.16 -15.60 2.71
CA VAL A 74 -7.91 -16.37 2.60
C VAL A 74 -7.14 -16.38 3.92
N PHE A 75 -7.17 -15.27 4.66
CA PHE A 75 -6.48 -15.10 5.92
C PHE A 75 -7.47 -15.18 7.08
N GLY A 76 -7.13 -15.94 8.11
CA GLY A 76 -7.95 -16.01 9.33
C GLY A 76 -7.86 -14.72 10.16
N GLU A 77 -6.78 -13.97 9.99
CA GLU A 77 -6.52 -12.65 10.59
C GLU A 77 -5.50 -11.93 9.70
N SER A 78 -5.67 -10.63 9.53
CA SER A 78 -4.77 -9.75 8.78
C SER A 78 -4.81 -8.37 9.43
N ARG A 79 -3.66 -7.73 9.63
CA ARG A 79 -3.60 -6.33 10.10
C ARG A 79 -2.22 -5.73 9.86
N ILE A 80 -2.16 -4.41 9.77
CA ILE A 80 -0.91 -3.67 9.98
C ILE A 80 -0.72 -3.53 11.50
N VAL A 81 0.42 -4.00 12.01
CA VAL A 81 0.78 -3.96 13.43
C VAL A 81 1.45 -2.64 13.79
N GLU A 82 2.38 -2.20 12.95
CA GLU A 82 3.08 -0.94 13.10
C GLU A 82 3.31 -0.32 11.73
N TYR A 83 3.33 1.00 11.67
CA TYR A 83 3.70 1.73 10.47
C TYR A 83 4.43 3.01 10.81
N THR A 84 5.22 3.50 9.86
CA THR A 84 5.91 4.78 9.93
C THR A 84 5.92 5.38 8.53
N ILE A 85 5.45 6.62 8.42
CA ILE A 85 5.57 7.39 7.18
C ILE A 85 7.01 7.91 7.13
N THR A 86 7.80 7.36 6.22
CA THR A 86 9.25 7.66 6.14
C THR A 86 9.56 8.80 5.19
N GLN A 87 8.69 9.03 4.21
CA GLN A 87 8.88 10.08 3.22
C GLN A 87 7.55 10.58 2.68
N GLU A 88 7.44 11.89 2.54
CA GLU A 88 6.42 12.57 1.74
C GLU A 88 7.13 13.57 0.84
N LYS A 89 7.10 13.34 -0.47
CA LYS A 89 7.87 14.14 -1.43
C LYS A 89 7.02 14.52 -2.62
N GLN A 90 7.06 15.79 -3.00
CA GLN A 90 6.52 16.20 -4.30
C GLN A 90 7.41 15.71 -5.44
N ILE A 91 6.83 14.91 -6.34
CA ILE A 91 7.52 14.30 -7.49
C ILE A 91 7.19 15.00 -8.81
N GLY A 92 6.29 15.98 -8.78
CA GLY A 92 5.95 16.82 -9.92
C GLY A 92 4.77 17.75 -9.60
N PRO A 93 4.33 18.57 -10.56
CA PRO A 93 3.18 19.43 -10.38
C PRO A 93 1.95 18.60 -9.97
N GLY A 94 1.38 18.92 -8.80
CA GLY A 94 0.20 18.25 -8.27
C GLY A 94 0.38 16.75 -7.97
N ARG A 95 1.60 16.26 -7.77
CA ARG A 95 1.87 14.85 -7.47
C ARG A 95 2.81 14.68 -6.28
N THR A 96 2.35 13.89 -5.31
CA THR A 96 3.10 13.57 -4.09
C THR A 96 3.31 12.06 -4.01
N GLU A 97 4.55 11.66 -3.75
CA GLU A 97 4.93 10.29 -3.41
C GLU A 97 5.05 10.15 -1.89
N VAL A 98 4.47 9.09 -1.35
CA VAL A 98 4.51 8.75 0.07
C VAL A 98 5.11 7.35 0.22
N LEU A 99 6.06 7.21 1.13
CA LEU A 99 6.62 5.93 1.54
C LEU A 99 6.21 5.60 2.97
N ILE A 100 5.66 4.41 3.16
CA ILE A 100 5.14 3.93 4.44
C ILE A 100 5.80 2.59 4.75
N ASP A 101 6.79 2.61 5.64
CA ASP A 101 7.32 1.38 6.21
C ASP A 101 6.30 0.79 7.17
N ASN A 102 6.01 -0.50 7.04
CA ASN A 102 4.99 -1.14 7.88
C ASN A 102 5.32 -2.61 8.16
N LYS A 103 4.75 -3.12 9.25
CA LYS A 103 4.77 -4.54 9.58
C LYS A 103 3.36 -5.10 9.49
N GLN A 104 3.16 -6.03 8.58
CA GLN A 104 1.91 -6.72 8.36
C GLN A 104 1.92 -8.04 9.12
N PHE A 105 0.83 -8.35 9.80
CA PHE A 105 0.60 -9.63 10.46
C PHE A 105 -0.48 -10.38 9.71
N TYR A 106 -0.21 -11.64 9.39
CA TYR A 106 -1.16 -12.55 8.77
C TYR A 106 -1.27 -13.84 9.58
N LYS A 107 -2.48 -14.41 9.62
CA LYS A 107 -2.71 -15.76 10.14
C LYS A 107 -3.09 -16.69 9.00
N ILE A 108 -2.13 -17.51 8.58
CA ILE A 108 -2.27 -18.46 7.47
C ILE A 108 -2.38 -19.87 8.06
N LEU A 109 -3.52 -20.54 7.85
CA LEU A 109 -3.76 -21.90 8.37
C LEU A 109 -3.44 -22.04 9.88
N GLY A 110 -3.80 -21.03 10.66
CA GLY A 110 -3.56 -21.01 12.11
C GLY A 110 -2.15 -20.58 12.53
N LYS A 111 -1.20 -20.45 11.61
CA LYS A 111 0.17 -20.01 11.91
C LYS A 111 0.30 -18.49 11.76
N PRO A 112 0.84 -17.78 12.78
CA PRO A 112 1.14 -16.37 12.66
C PRO A 112 2.35 -16.15 11.75
N VAL A 113 2.27 -15.15 10.88
CA VAL A 113 3.34 -14.74 9.97
C VAL A 113 3.45 -13.23 10.02
N ASP A 114 4.61 -12.74 10.44
CA ASP A 114 4.98 -11.33 10.37
C ASP A 114 5.73 -11.05 9.06
N LEU A 115 5.34 -9.97 8.39
CA LEU A 115 5.93 -9.53 7.13
C LEU A 115 6.26 -8.05 7.21
N ALA A 116 7.55 -7.72 7.08
CA ALA A 116 7.95 -6.34 6.86
C ALA A 116 7.57 -5.94 5.42
N SER A 117 6.87 -4.84 5.24
CA SER A 117 6.50 -4.31 3.93
C SER A 117 6.81 -2.82 3.80
N LEU A 118 6.95 -2.37 2.56
CA LEU A 118 7.03 -0.97 2.20
C LEU A 118 5.86 -0.66 1.27
N ILE A 119 4.96 0.20 1.71
CA ILE A 119 3.87 0.71 0.89
C ILE A 119 4.31 2.01 0.23
N THR A 120 4.17 2.09 -1.08
CA THR A 120 4.44 3.29 -1.87
C THR A 120 3.14 3.80 -2.47
N LEU A 121 2.81 5.06 -2.21
CA LEU A 121 1.63 5.72 -2.75
C LEU A 121 2.03 6.90 -3.64
N GLU A 122 1.38 7.03 -4.79
CA GLU A 122 1.35 8.29 -5.54
C GLU A 122 -0.03 8.90 -5.43
N ILE A 123 -0.07 10.15 -4.97
CA ILE A 123 -1.28 10.93 -4.69
C ILE A 123 -1.30 12.13 -5.64
N GLN A 124 -2.47 12.37 -6.25
CA GLN A 124 -2.72 13.55 -7.09
C GLN A 124 -3.18 14.76 -6.27
N GLU A 125 -3.25 15.92 -6.92
CA GLU A 125 -3.64 17.20 -6.31
C GLU A 125 -5.04 17.16 -5.69
N ASP A 126 -5.94 16.33 -6.22
CA ASP A 126 -7.29 16.09 -5.69
C ASP A 126 -7.31 15.19 -4.43
N GLY A 127 -6.14 14.77 -3.94
CA GLY A 127 -5.96 13.90 -2.79
C GLY A 127 -6.22 12.42 -3.09
N LYS A 128 -6.43 12.03 -4.36
CA LYS A 128 -6.70 10.63 -4.72
C LYS A 128 -5.42 9.86 -4.99
N VAL A 129 -5.39 8.60 -4.55
CA VAL A 129 -4.32 7.65 -4.80
C VAL A 129 -4.46 7.11 -6.23
N VAL A 130 -3.40 7.26 -7.04
CA VAL A 130 -3.34 6.77 -8.42
C VAL A 130 -2.44 5.56 -8.61
N ARG A 131 -1.45 5.39 -7.74
CA ARG A 131 -0.59 4.21 -7.69
C ARG A 131 -0.41 3.81 -6.23
N HIS A 132 -0.61 2.53 -5.96
CA HIS A 132 -0.39 1.91 -4.66
C HIS A 132 0.43 0.64 -4.90
N GLU A 133 1.64 0.60 -4.39
CA GLU A 133 2.48 -0.60 -4.43
C GLU A 133 2.74 -1.12 -3.03
N ASP A 134 2.74 -2.44 -2.88
CA ASP A 134 3.06 -3.13 -1.63
C ASP A 134 4.29 -4.02 -1.85
N TRP A 135 5.43 -3.64 -1.27
CA TRP A 135 6.72 -4.30 -1.46
C TRP A 135 7.07 -5.17 -0.27
N TRP A 136 6.79 -6.46 -0.40
CA TRP A 136 7.08 -7.44 0.65
C TRP A 136 8.58 -7.60 0.88
N ASN A 137 8.98 -7.61 2.15
CA ASN A 137 10.37 -7.57 2.62
C ASN A 137 11.16 -6.39 2.05
N LYS A 138 10.49 -5.28 1.72
CA LYS A 138 11.05 -4.10 1.04
C LYS A 138 11.74 -4.43 -0.29
N LYS A 139 11.43 -5.59 -0.89
CA LYS A 139 11.99 -6.00 -2.16
C LYS A 139 11.16 -5.38 -3.29
N PRO A 140 11.79 -4.70 -4.26
CA PRO A 140 11.06 -4.12 -5.37
C PRO A 140 10.35 -5.22 -6.15
N LEU A 141 9.14 -4.89 -6.62
CA LEU A 141 8.37 -5.80 -7.46
C LEU A 141 9.19 -6.17 -8.70
N LYS A 142 9.21 -7.47 -9.03
CA LYS A 142 9.88 -7.97 -10.23
C LYS A 142 9.13 -7.49 -11.48
N ASN A 143 9.59 -6.38 -12.03
CA ASN A 143 9.10 -5.71 -13.22
C ASN A 143 10.19 -5.70 -14.30
N ARG A 144 9.83 -5.32 -15.53
CA ARG A 144 10.77 -5.20 -16.66
C ARG A 144 12.05 -4.45 -16.30
N ASP A 145 11.93 -3.44 -15.44
CA ASP A 145 13.00 -2.51 -15.10
C ASP A 145 13.79 -2.93 -13.83
N THR A 146 13.42 -4.03 -13.16
CA THR A 146 14.06 -4.51 -11.91
C THR A 146 14.62 -5.94 -11.99
N VAL A 147 14.40 -6.68 -13.08
CA VAL A 147 15.03 -7.98 -13.34
C VAL A 147 16.00 -7.87 -14.52
N GLY A 148 17.21 -8.41 -14.36
CA GLY A 148 18.27 -8.41 -15.38
C GLY A 148 17.95 -9.19 -16.67
N PHE A 149 16.75 -9.79 -16.78
CA PHE A 149 16.30 -10.52 -17.97
C PHE A 149 14.88 -10.10 -18.39
N PRO A 150 14.70 -9.36 -19.50
CA PRO A 150 13.43 -8.75 -19.90
C PRO A 150 12.25 -9.72 -20.06
N LEU A 151 12.49 -10.96 -20.49
CA LEU A 151 11.44 -11.96 -20.72
C LEU A 151 10.85 -12.50 -19.40
N LEU A 152 11.68 -12.67 -18.37
CA LEU A 152 11.21 -13.13 -17.06
C LEU A 152 10.33 -12.06 -16.40
N GLY A 153 10.67 -10.78 -16.55
CA GLY A 153 9.85 -9.66 -16.10
C GLY A 153 8.48 -9.60 -16.79
N ARG A 154 8.41 -9.90 -18.10
CA ARG A 154 7.12 -9.96 -18.84
C ARG A 154 6.25 -11.12 -18.38
N LEU A 155 6.84 -12.29 -18.11
CA LEU A 155 6.09 -13.44 -17.61
C LEU A 155 5.54 -13.18 -16.21
N ALA A 156 6.35 -12.63 -15.31
CA ALA A 156 5.91 -12.26 -13.96
C ALA A 156 4.79 -11.19 -13.97
N PHE A 157 4.88 -10.21 -14.89
CA PHE A 157 3.81 -9.24 -15.11
C PHE A 157 2.51 -9.93 -15.56
N ALA A 158 2.60 -10.80 -16.58
CA ALA A 158 1.44 -11.49 -17.14
C ALA A 158 0.77 -12.40 -16.09
N ALA A 159 1.56 -13.12 -15.30
CA ALA A 159 1.08 -13.98 -14.23
C ALA A 159 0.31 -13.18 -13.17
N ARG A 160 0.86 -12.05 -12.69
CA ARG A 160 0.18 -11.19 -11.69
C ARG A 160 -1.11 -10.57 -12.20
N ARG A 161 -1.16 -10.19 -13.48
CA ARG A 161 -2.40 -9.74 -14.13
C ARG A 161 -3.44 -10.87 -14.24
N ALA A 162 -3.02 -12.06 -14.66
CA ALA A 162 -3.91 -13.21 -14.77
C ALA A 162 -4.49 -13.62 -13.40
N ALA A 163 -3.65 -13.68 -12.37
CA ALA A 163 -4.08 -13.96 -11.00
C ALA A 163 -5.12 -12.94 -10.52
N MET A 164 -4.88 -11.65 -10.77
CA MET A 164 -5.86 -10.62 -10.44
C MET A 164 -7.18 -10.80 -11.20
N LEU A 165 -7.15 -11.07 -12.52
CA LEU A 165 -8.38 -11.29 -13.28
C LEU A 165 -9.20 -12.48 -12.75
N LEU A 166 -8.54 -13.59 -12.37
CA LEU A 166 -9.19 -14.74 -11.74
C LEU A 166 -9.85 -14.34 -10.42
N THR A 167 -9.11 -13.65 -9.55
CA THR A 167 -9.66 -13.15 -8.27
C THR A 167 -10.82 -12.19 -8.48
N HIS A 168 -10.75 -11.33 -9.49
CA HIS A 168 -11.85 -10.41 -9.82
C HIS A 168 -13.14 -11.16 -10.10
N ALA A 169 -13.06 -12.22 -10.91
CA ALA A 169 -14.21 -13.03 -11.28
C ALA A 169 -14.79 -13.76 -10.06
N ILE A 170 -13.93 -14.40 -9.25
CA ILE A 170 -14.34 -15.11 -8.02
C ILE A 170 -15.01 -14.16 -7.01
N MET A 171 -14.55 -12.91 -6.97
CA MET A 171 -15.05 -11.88 -6.06
C MET A 171 -16.23 -11.07 -6.61
N GLY A 172 -16.92 -11.56 -7.64
CA GLY A 172 -18.11 -10.92 -8.17
C GLY A 172 -17.84 -9.56 -8.83
N CYS A 173 -16.67 -9.42 -9.46
CA CYS A 173 -16.25 -8.24 -10.20
C CYS A 173 -16.21 -6.94 -9.37
N GLY A 174 -15.77 -7.04 -8.11
CA GLY A 174 -15.58 -5.89 -7.23
C GLY A 174 -16.89 -5.29 -6.70
N LYS A 175 -17.98 -6.06 -6.72
CA LYS A 175 -19.21 -5.72 -6.00
C LYS A 175 -18.92 -5.72 -4.51
N ASP A 176 -19.50 -4.74 -3.82
CA ASP A 176 -19.38 -4.64 -2.38
C ASP A 176 -20.08 -5.85 -1.73
N PRO A 177 -19.49 -6.45 -0.68
CA PRO A 177 -20.14 -7.53 0.03
C PRO A 177 -21.45 -7.02 0.63
N VAL A 178 -22.51 -7.80 0.52
CA VAL A 178 -23.77 -7.50 1.19
C VAL A 178 -23.47 -7.50 2.70
N SER A 179 -23.75 -6.37 3.37
CA SER A 179 -23.60 -6.29 4.83
C SER A 179 -24.27 -7.49 5.47
N LYS A 180 -23.54 -8.23 6.29
CA LYS A 180 -24.17 -9.09 7.28
C LYS A 180 -24.80 -8.23 8.37
#